data_AF-A0A329TXS5-F1
#
_entry.id   AF-A0A329TXS5-F1
#
_cell.length_a   1.000
_cell.length_b   1.000
_cell.length_c   1.000
_cell.angle_alpha   90.00
_cell.angle_beta   90.00
_cell.angle_gamma   90.00
#
_symmetry.space_group_name_H-M   'P 1'
#
loop_
_entity.id
_entity.type
_entity.pdbx_description
1 polymer ?
#
loop_
_entity_poly.entity_id
_entity_poly.type
_entity_poly.pdbx_seq_one_letter_code
_entity_poly.pdbx_strand_id
1 'polypeptide(L)' 'MPVSETKRRNNDKYNAKCDRITVWPKKAKGAAIRAAAKENGESLQGYILAAVYARMEQEGQPLEIDPAESGEEGGL' A
#
# COMPACT_ATOMS: atom_id res chain seq x y z
N MET A 1 -23.23 1.30 -5.07
CA MET A 1 -23.91 0.54 -4.01
C MET A 1 -23.45 1.07 -2.66
N PRO A 2 -24.35 1.36 -1.70
CA PRO A 2 -23.93 1.76 -0.36
C PRO A 2 -23.22 0.57 0.32
N VAL A 3 -22.06 0.83 0.91
CA VAL A 3 -21.36 -0.16 1.74
C VAL A 3 -22.14 -0.28 3.04
N SER A 4 -22.54 -1.50 3.42
CA SER A 4 -23.22 -1.75 4.69
C SER A 4 -22.35 -1.34 5.88
N GLU A 5 -23.00 -0.95 6.98
CA GLU A 5 -22.28 -0.45 8.17
C GLU A 5 -21.29 -1.49 8.72
N THR A 6 -21.63 -2.77 8.65
CA THR A 6 -20.74 -3.89 9.00
C THR A 6 -19.49 -3.96 8.13
N LYS A 7 -19.64 -3.78 6.81
CA LYS A 7 -18.50 -3.76 5.88
C LYS A 7 -17.60 -2.55 6.14
N ARG A 8 -18.17 -1.39 6.47
CA ARG A 8 -17.40 -0.20 6.84
C ARG A 8 -16.53 -0.46 8.06
N ARG A 9 -17.11 -0.96 9.16
CA ARG A 9 -16.36 -1.28 10.39
C ARG A 9 -15.24 -2.31 10.17
N ASN A 10 -15.46 -3.31 9.31
CA ASN A 10 -14.43 -4.29 8.97
C ASN A 10 -13.27 -3.63 8.18
N ASN A 11 -13.61 -2.83 7.18
CA ASN A 11 -12.62 -2.12 6.37
C ASN A 11 -11.81 -1.12 7.21
N ASP A 12 -12.44 -0.44 8.16
CA ASP A 12 -11.77 0.49 9.09
C ASP A 12 -10.77 -0.26 9.99
N LYS A 13 -11.16 -1.42 10.54
CA LYS A 13 -10.27 -2.29 11.33
C LYS A 13 -9.09 -2.81 10.52
N TYR A 14 -9.29 -3.11 9.24
CA TYR A 14 -8.22 -3.55 8.35
C TYR A 14 -7.28 -2.40 8.02
N ASN A 15 -7.83 -1.24 7.62
CA ASN A 15 -7.05 -0.04 7.31
C ASN A 15 -6.24 0.46 8.52
N ALA A 16 -6.73 0.27 9.75
CA ALA A 16 -5.98 0.62 10.97
C ALA A 16 -4.68 -0.20 11.16
N LYS A 17 -4.53 -1.34 10.47
CA LYS A 17 -3.30 -2.15 10.47
C LYS A 17 -2.37 -1.79 9.32
N CYS A 18 -2.84 -1.02 8.34
CA CYS A 18 -2.09 -0.67 7.15
C CYS A 18 -1.51 0.74 7.29
N ASP A 19 -0.24 0.91 6.92
CA ASP A 19 0.32 2.24 6.77
C ASP A 19 -0.21 2.94 5.50
N ARG A 20 -0.45 4.25 5.59
CA ARG A 20 -1.02 5.04 4.50
C ARG A 20 0.07 5.81 3.75
N ILE A 21 0.64 5.15 2.75
CA ILE A 21 1.62 5.74 1.82
C ILE A 21 0.89 6.46 0.68
N THR A 22 0.98 7.80 0.61
CA THR A 22 0.35 8.59 -0.45
C THR A 22 1.35 8.96 -1.53
N VAL A 23 1.15 8.50 -2.77
CA VAL A 23 2.04 8.76 -3.92
C VAL A 23 1.38 9.65 -4.98
N TRP A 24 2.13 10.62 -5.49
CA TRP A 24 1.63 11.62 -6.45
C TRP A 24 2.41 11.56 -7.78
N PRO A 25 2.23 10.51 -8.60
CA PRO A 25 2.83 10.46 -9.92
C PRO A 25 2.24 11.52 -10.85
N LYS A 26 3.01 11.96 -11.85
CA LYS A 26 2.49 12.80 -12.94
C LYS A 26 1.30 12.09 -13.62
N LYS A 27 0.27 12.85 -14.04
CA LYS A 27 -1.01 12.32 -14.53
C LYS A 27 -0.84 11.22 -15.60
N ALA A 28 0.03 11.43 -16.58
CA ALA A 28 0.31 10.46 -17.64
C ALA A 28 0.87 9.13 -17.09
N LYS A 29 1.87 9.20 -16.19
CA LYS A 29 2.44 8.01 -15.54
C LYS A 29 1.42 7.30 -14.64
N GLY A 30 0.62 8.06 -13.89
CA GLY A 30 -0.45 7.50 -13.07
C GLY A 30 -1.53 6.78 -13.90
N ALA A 31 -1.84 7.27 -15.10
CA ALA A 31 -2.74 6.59 -16.03
C ALA A 31 -2.14 5.29 -16.56
N ALA A 32 -0.86 5.30 -16.92
CA ALA A 32 -0.15 4.10 -17.37
C ALA A 32 -0.11 3.01 -16.29
N ILE A 33 0.18 3.37 -15.03
CA ILE A 33 0.18 2.41 -13.90
C ILE A 33 -1.21 1.79 -13.70
N ARG A 34 -2.28 2.61 -13.77
CA ARG A 34 -3.66 2.08 -13.67
C ARG A 34 -4.02 1.16 -14.82
N ALA A 35 -3.55 1.44 -16.04
CA ALA A 35 -3.77 0.58 -17.18
C ALA A 35 -3.06 -0.77 -17.01
N ALA A 36 -1.79 -0.75 -16.61
CA ALA A 36 -1.00 -1.97 -16.35
C ALA A 36 -1.61 -2.84 -15.24
N ALA A 37 -2.00 -2.24 -14.12
CA ALA A 37 -2.68 -2.97 -13.04
C ALA A 37 -3.99 -3.62 -13.54
N LYS A 38 -4.77 -2.90 -14.35
CA LYS A 38 -6.02 -3.43 -14.93
C LYS A 38 -5.76 -4.58 -15.91
N GLU A 39 -4.71 -4.50 -16.72
CA GLU A 39 -4.31 -5.55 -17.67
C GLU A 39 -3.90 -6.83 -16.95
N ASN A 40 -3.20 -6.71 -15.82
CA ASN A 40 -2.84 -7.84 -14.96
C ASN A 40 -4.02 -8.38 -14.11
N GLY A 41 -5.17 -7.71 -14.11
CA GLY A 41 -6.31 -8.08 -13.26
C GLY A 41 -6.09 -7.80 -11.77
N GLU A 42 -5.13 -6.94 -11.43
CA GLU A 42 -4.75 -6.62 -10.06
C GLU A 42 -5.37 -5.31 -9.57
N SER A 43 -5.50 -5.17 -8.25
CA SER A 43 -5.81 -3.88 -7.67
C SER A 43 -4.62 -2.92 -7.85
N LEU A 44 -4.88 -1.61 -8.00
CA LEU A 44 -3.81 -0.61 -8.12
C LEU A 44 -2.83 -0.67 -6.94
N GLN A 45 -3.35 -0.86 -5.72
CA GLN A 45 -2.53 -0.97 -4.52
C GLN A 45 -1.65 -2.23 -4.56
N GLY A 46 -2.23 -3.38 -4.90
CA GLY A 46 -1.50 -4.65 -5.00
C GLY A 46 -0.37 -4.57 -6.04
N TYR A 47 -0.66 -4.02 -7.23
CA TYR A 47 0.32 -3.84 -8.30
C TYR A 47 1.51 -2.97 -7.85
N ILE A 48 1.25 -1.87 -7.12
CA ILE A 48 2.29 -0.99 -6.61
C ILE A 48 3.12 -1.68 -5.52
N LEU A 49 2.47 -2.34 -4.56
CA LEU A 49 3.16 -3.03 -3.47
C LEU A 49 4.02 -4.19 -3.98
N ALA A 50 3.51 -4.99 -4.93
CA ALA A 50 4.26 -6.08 -5.55
C ALA A 50 5.56 -5.58 -6.20
N ALA A 51 5.48 -4.45 -6.93
CA ALA A 51 6.66 -3.84 -7.56
C ALA A 51 7.69 -3.33 -6.52
N VAL A 52 7.22 -2.77 -5.40
CA VAL A 52 8.10 -2.29 -4.32
C VAL A 52 8.74 -3.48 -3.59
N TYR A 53 7.98 -4.52 -3.25
CA TYR A 53 8.50 -5.70 -2.56
C TYR A 53 9.51 -6.47 -3.41
N ALA A 54 9.24 -6.66 -4.70
CA ALA A 54 10.19 -7.27 -5.62
C ALA A 54 11.51 -6.49 -5.67
N ARG A 55 11.43 -5.15 -5.62
CA ARG A 55 12.62 -4.30 -5.55
C ARG A 55 13.36 -4.41 -4.22
N MET A 56 12.65 -4.42 -3.09
CA MET A 56 13.25 -4.59 -1.77
C MET A 56 13.97 -5.94 -1.67
N GLU A 57 13.35 -7.01 -2.15
CA GLU A 57 13.95 -8.35 -2.20
C GLU A 57 15.22 -8.37 -3.06
N GLN A 58 15.17 -7.74 -4.24
CA GLN A 58 16.33 -7.62 -5.13
C GLN A 58 17.49 -6.81 -4.51
N GLU A 59 17.17 -5.77 -3.73
CA GLU A 59 18.14 -4.93 -3.03
C GLU A 59 18.62 -5.56 -1.69
N GLY A 60 18.04 -6.69 -1.27
CA GLY A 60 18.33 -7.33 0.02
C GLY A 60 17.78 -6.56 1.22
N GLN A 61 16.78 -5.70 1.01
CA GLN A 61 16.13 -4.94 2.08
C GLN A 61 15.08 -5.79 2.81
N PRO A 62 15.03 -5.74 4.14
CA PRO A 62 14.00 -6.44 4.91
C PRO A 62 12.62 -5.79 4.69
N LEU A 63 11.59 -6.62 4.54
CA LEU A 63 10.19 -6.17 4.38
C LEU A 63 9.54 -5.73 5.69
N GLU A 64 10.13 -6.11 6.82
CA GLU A 64 9.72 -5.74 8.16
C GLU A 64 10.95 -5.16 8.87
N ILE A 65 10.80 -4.00 9.48
CA ILE A 65 11.80 -3.42 10.38
C ILE A 65 11.37 -3.66 11.82
N ASP A 66 12.33 -3.93 12.70
CA ASP A 66 12.03 -4.03 14.12
C ASP A 66 11.47 -2.68 14.62
N PRO A 67 10.41 -2.66 15.43
CA PRO A 67 9.79 -1.41 15.90
C PRO A 67 10.79 -0.51 16.64
N ALA A 68 11.86 -1.07 17.21
CA ALA A 68 12.96 -0.34 17.84
C ALA A 68 13.82 0.49 16.86
N GLU A 69 13.89 0.10 15.57
CA GLU A 69 14.60 0.85 14.53
C GLU A 69 13.70 1.85 13.79
N SER A 70 12.37 1.74 13.93
CA SER A 70 11.39 2.58 13.22
C SER A 70 11.37 4.05 13.66
N GLY A 71 12.07 4.42 14.74
CA GLY A 71 12.17 5.80 15.21
C GLY A 71 10.86 6.39 15.75
N GLU A 72 9.81 5.59 15.94
CA GLU A 72 8.63 5.97 16.73
C GLU A 72 9.00 5.95 18.23
N GLU A 73 9.92 6.82 18.66
CA GLU A 73 9.96 7.25 20.05
C GLU A 73 8.63 7.97 20.36
N GLY A 74 7.99 7.51 21.44
CA GLY A 74 6.66 7.90 21.87
C GLY A 74 6.33 9.39 21.68
N GLY A 75 5.35 9.65 20.81
CA GLY A 75 4.58 10.88 20.85
C GLY A 75 3.54 10.79 21.96
N LEU A 76 3.75 11.60 23.01
CA LEU A 76 2.84 11.85 24.15
C LEU A 76 1.39 12.18 23.74
#